data_AF-A0A4Y2EB50-F1
#
_entry.id   AF-A0A4Y2EB50-F1
#
_cell.length_a   1.000
_cell.length_b   1.000
_cell.length_c   1.000
_cell.angle_alpha   90.00
_cell.angle_beta   90.00
_cell.angle_gamma   90.00
#
_symmetry.space_group_name_H-M   'P 1'
#
loop_
_entity.id
_entity.type
_entity.pdbx_description
1 polymer ?
#
loop_
_entity_poly.entity_id
_entity_poly.type
_entity_poly.pdbx_seq_one_letter_code
_entity_poly.pdbx_strand_id
1 'polypeptide(L)'
;MLLTTGVWSQQVPAISLAYEHPESDIMKRQPRDPSKDKLVNERLISIAYGQIGMIQGAAGFFSYFVIMSENGFLPGKLLGVRKEWDSKAINDLTDSYNQEWVKFSHYS
;
A
#
# COMPACT_ATOMS: atom_id res chain seq x y z
N MET A 1 5.74 -8.37 2.25
CA MET A 1 5.51 -7.04 1.65
C MET A 1 5.37 -5.94 2.70
N LEU A 2 4.48 -6.05 3.69
CA LEU A 2 4.27 -4.98 4.68
C LEU A 2 5.48 -4.71 5.60
N LEU A 3 6.20 -5.75 6.02
CA LEU A 3 7.41 -5.58 6.85
C LEU A 3 8.58 -4.97 6.07
N THR A 4 8.72 -5.29 4.78
CA THR A 4 9.81 -4.79 3.95
C THR A 4 9.62 -3.31 3.58
N THR A 5 8.38 -2.90 3.28
CA THR A 5 8.08 -1.50 2.97
C THR A 5 8.22 -0.59 4.20
N GLY A 6 7.71 -1.02 5.36
CA GLY A 6 7.69 -0.19 6.57
C GLY A 6 9.07 -0.01 7.21
N VAL A 7 9.88 -1.07 7.26
CA VAL A 7 11.18 -1.02 7.94
C VAL A 7 12.26 -0.50 7.00
N TRP A 8 12.35 -1.00 5.77
CA TRP A 8 13.50 -0.67 4.93
C TRP A 8 13.25 0.57 4.08
N SER A 9 12.13 0.62 3.35
CA SER A 9 11.90 1.68 2.36
C SER A 9 11.46 3.02 2.94
N GLN A 10 10.73 3.04 4.06
CA GLN A 10 10.19 4.29 4.61
C GLN A 10 11.10 4.99 5.62
N GLN A 11 12.08 4.29 6.21
CA GLN A 11 12.97 4.88 7.21
C GLN A 11 13.93 5.91 6.62
N VAL A 12 14.56 5.60 5.49
CA VAL A 12 15.51 6.51 4.81
C VAL A 12 14.88 7.85 4.43
N PRO A 13 13.73 7.91 3.72
CA PRO A 13 13.10 9.19 3.37
C PRO A 13 12.56 9.94 4.60
N ALA A 14 12.09 9.23 5.64
CA ALA A 14 11.64 9.88 6.88
C ALA A 14 12.79 10.59 7.62
N ILE A 15 13.97 9.96 7.66
CA ILE A 15 15.17 10.57 8.25
C ILE A 15 15.66 11.74 7.40
N SER A 16 15.61 11.62 6.07
CA SER A 16 15.99 12.71 5.15
C SER A 16 15.14 13.97 5.37
N LEU A 17 13.85 13.83 5.68
CA LEU A 17 12.97 14.97 5.96
C LEU A 17 13.39 15.75 7.22
N ALA A 18 14.03 15.09 8.19
CA ALA A 18 14.54 15.76 9.39
C ALA A 18 15.73 16.70 9.10
N TYR A 19 16.40 16.54 7.95
CA TYR A 19 17.51 17.39 7.52
C TYR A 19 17.08 18.57 6.64
N GLU A 20 15.77 18.80 6.47
CA GLU A 20 15.26 19.93 5.68
C GLU A 20 15.57 21.28 6.35
N HIS A 21 15.92 22.28 5.55
CA HIS A 21 16.17 23.64 6.01
C HIS A 21 14.87 24.32 6.46
N PRO A 22 14.95 25.29 7.40
CA PRO A 22 13.75 26.00 7.86
C PRO A 22 13.06 26.74 6.71
N GLU A 23 11.76 26.45 6.51
CA GLU A 23 10.90 27.03 5.47
C GLU A 23 10.68 28.55 5.62
N SER A 24 10.81 29.07 6.84
CA SER A 24 10.63 30.49 7.18
C SER A 24 11.55 30.88 8.33
N ASP A 25 11.70 32.18 8.60
CA ASP A 25 12.51 32.68 9.70
C ASP A 25 11.91 32.28 11.07
N ILE A 26 12.28 31.08 11.52
CA ILE A 26 11.80 30.46 12.76
C ILE A 26 12.26 31.20 14.03
N MET A 27 13.19 32.16 13.90
CA MET A 27 13.74 32.92 15.02
C MET A 27 12.93 34.20 15.30
N LYS A 28 12.07 34.61 14.37
CA LYS A 28 11.17 35.78 14.53
C LYS A 28 9.77 35.43 15.03
N ARG A 29 9.39 34.15 15.04
CA ARG A 29 8.07 33.69 15.49
C ARG A 29 8.01 33.53 17.02
N GLN A 30 6.86 33.82 17.61
CA GLN A 30 6.62 33.57 19.03
C GLN A 30 6.70 32.06 19.37
N PRO A 31 7.13 31.69 20.60
CA PRO A 31 7.16 30.30 21.04
C PRO A 31 5.79 29.63 20.90
N ARG A 32 5.75 28.36 20.44
CA ARG A 32 4.50 27.61 20.24
C ARG A 32 3.70 27.49 21.54
N ASP A 33 2.37 27.53 21.45
CA ASP A 33 1.49 27.24 22.58
C ASP A 33 1.21 25.73 22.62
N PRO A 34 1.64 24.99 23.67
CA PRO A 34 1.45 23.54 23.75
C PRO A 34 -0.03 23.09 23.74
N SER A 35 -0.95 23.96 24.15
CA SER A 35 -2.38 23.64 24.25
C SER A 35 -3.11 23.82 22.91
N LYS A 36 -2.65 24.74 22.07
CA LYS A 36 -3.28 25.07 20.77
C LYS A 36 -2.53 24.46 19.58
N ASP A 37 -1.20 24.41 19.65
CA ASP A 37 -0.34 23.97 18.55
C ASP A 37 0.16 22.53 18.79
N LYS A 38 -0.73 21.57 18.50
CA LYS A 38 -0.42 20.14 18.54
C LYS A 38 0.41 19.73 17.33
N LEU A 39 1.42 18.88 17.55
CA LEU A 39 2.28 18.33 16.48
C LEU A 39 1.50 17.50 15.46
N VAL A 40 0.45 16.83 15.90
CA VAL A 40 -0.49 16.12 15.04
C VAL A 40 -1.85 16.78 15.21
N ASN A 41 -2.32 17.42 14.15
CA ASN A 41 -3.63 18.05 14.10
C ASN A 41 -4.61 17.18 13.29
N GLU A 42 -5.90 17.33 13.51
CA GLU A 42 -6.95 16.64 12.77
C GLU A 42 -6.84 16.92 11.26
N ARG A 43 -6.43 18.14 10.88
CA ARG A 43 -6.12 18.50 9.49
C ARG A 43 -4.97 17.67 8.90
N LEU A 44 -3.95 17.35 9.71
CA LEU A 44 -2.84 16.52 9.25
C LEU A 44 -3.31 15.06 9.04
N ILE A 45 -4.07 14.54 10.00
CA ILE A 45 -4.65 13.19 9.91
C ILE A 45 -5.58 13.10 8.69
N SER A 46 -6.41 14.13 8.44
CA SER A 46 -7.34 14.13 7.30
C SER A 46 -6.65 14.15 5.95
N ILE A 47 -5.52 14.87 5.82
CA ILE A 47 -4.76 14.90 4.55
C ILE A 47 -4.02 13.58 4.36
N ALA A 48 -3.32 13.10 5.39
CA ALA A 48 -2.51 11.90 5.32
C ALA A 48 -3.35 10.64 5.07
N TYR A 49 -4.38 10.41 5.89
CA TYR A 49 -5.21 9.21 5.78
C TYR A 49 -6.36 9.38 4.78
N GLY A 50 -6.96 10.56 4.70
CA GLY A 50 -8.15 10.79 3.88
C GLY A 50 -7.84 11.00 2.40
N GLN A 51 -6.77 11.73 2.06
CA GLN A 51 -6.45 12.02 0.66
C GLN A 51 -5.31 11.14 0.14
N ILE A 52 -4.13 11.25 0.75
CA ILE A 52 -2.92 10.57 0.26
C ILE A 52 -3.06 9.05 0.41
N GLY A 53 -3.52 8.59 1.57
CA GLY A 53 -3.75 7.17 1.84
C GLY A 53 -4.78 6.52 0.90
N MET A 54 -5.86 7.23 0.58
CA MET A 54 -6.89 6.74 -0.34
C MET A 54 -6.37 6.61 -1.78
N ILE A 55 -5.59 7.59 -2.26
CA ILE A 55 -4.97 7.54 -3.58
C ILE A 55 -3.94 6.40 -3.66
N GLN A 56 -3.09 6.26 -2.63
CA GLN A 56 -2.09 5.19 -2.58
C GLN A 56 -2.74 3.79 -2.52
N GLY A 57 -3.81 3.64 -1.74
CA GLY A 57 -4.59 2.41 -1.68
C GLY A 57 -5.20 2.07 -3.04
N ALA A 58 -5.83 3.04 -3.70
CA ALA A 58 -6.42 2.86 -5.04
C ALA A 58 -5.37 2.49 -6.09
N ALA A 59 -4.20 3.11 -6.08
CA ALA A 59 -3.10 2.77 -6.97
C ALA A 59 -2.58 1.34 -6.74
N GLY A 60 -2.49 0.90 -5.48
CA GLY A 60 -2.12 -0.48 -5.14
C GLY A 60 -3.12 -1.51 -5.64
N PHE A 61 -4.43 -1.25 -5.47
CA PHE A 61 -5.48 -2.10 -6.02
C PHE A 61 -5.51 -2.10 -7.55
N PHE A 62 -5.27 -0.95 -8.18
CA PHE A 62 -5.21 -0.85 -9.63
C PHE A 62 -4.09 -1.72 -10.22
N SER A 63 -2.86 -1.60 -9.71
CA SER A 63 -1.74 -2.44 -10.15
C SER A 63 -2.02 -3.94 -9.93
N TYR A 64 -2.68 -4.30 -8.83
CA TYR A 64 -3.11 -5.69 -8.60
C TYR A 64 -4.07 -6.18 -9.70
N PHE A 65 -5.08 -5.38 -10.07
CA PHE A 65 -6.02 -5.74 -11.13
C PHE A 65 -5.36 -5.80 -12.50
N VAL A 66 -4.43 -4.90 -12.81
CA VAL A 66 -3.70 -4.90 -14.09
C VAL A 66 -2.88 -6.17 -14.23
N ILE A 67 -2.04 -6.49 -13.24
CA ILE A 67 -1.20 -7.70 -13.27
C ILE A 67 -2.06 -8.96 -13.35
N MET A 68 -3.15 -9.04 -12.58
CA MET A 68 -4.05 -10.19 -12.66
C MET A 68 -4.73 -10.30 -14.04
N SER A 69 -5.13 -9.17 -14.64
CA SER A 69 -5.75 -9.17 -15.97
C SER A 69 -4.77 -9.58 -17.07
N GLU A 70 -3.50 -9.18 -16.98
CA GLU A 70 -2.44 -9.58 -17.90
C GLU A 70 -2.09 -11.07 -17.77
N ASN A 71 -2.16 -11.61 -16.54
CA ASN A 71 -1.95 -13.04 -16.25
C ASN A 71 -3.24 -13.87 -16.40
N GLY A 72 -4.25 -13.36 -17.11
CA GLY A 72 -5.42 -14.16 -17.49
C GLY A 72 -6.60 -14.19 -16.53
N PHE A 73 -6.50 -13.55 -15.36
CA PHE A 73 -7.58 -13.41 -14.39
C PHE A 73 -8.30 -12.07 -14.56
N LEU A 74 -9.39 -12.07 -15.33
CA LEU A 74 -10.22 -10.88 -15.51
C LEU A 74 -10.78 -10.37 -14.16
N PRO A 75 -10.88 -9.05 -13.93
CA PRO A 75 -11.41 -8.47 -12.69
C PRO A 75 -12.79 -9.00 -12.29
N GLY A 76 -13.63 -9.35 -13.26
CA GLY A 76 -14.96 -9.93 -13.01
C GLY A 76 -14.93 -11.39 -12.51
N LYS A 77 -13.92 -12.19 -12.87
CA LYS A 77 -13.74 -13.56 -12.39
C LYS A 77 -13.02 -13.58 -11.03
N LEU A 78 -12.25 -12.53 -10.68
CA LEU A 78 -11.53 -12.41 -9.41
C LEU A 78 -12.44 -12.32 -8.16
N LEU A 79 -13.69 -11.90 -8.31
CA LEU A 79 -14.66 -11.82 -7.21
C LEU A 79 -15.16 -13.23 -6.82
N GLY A 80 -14.58 -13.80 -5.76
CA GLY A 80 -14.98 -15.10 -5.19
C GLY A 80 -13.95 -16.21 -5.34
N VAL A 81 -12.93 -16.01 -6.18
CA VAL A 81 -11.85 -16.98 -6.44
C VAL A 81 -10.95 -17.24 -5.23
N ARG A 82 -11.01 -16.41 -4.17
CA ARG A 82 -10.15 -16.58 -2.99
C ARG A 82 -10.30 -17.94 -2.30
N LYS A 83 -11.49 -18.55 -2.31
CA LYS A 83 -11.71 -19.89 -1.72
C LYS A 83 -11.06 -21.00 -2.55
N GLU A 84 -11.11 -20.87 -3.87
CA GLU A 84 -10.52 -21.84 -4.80
C GLU A 84 -9.01 -21.67 -4.89
N TRP A 85 -8.52 -20.42 -4.86
CA TRP A 85 -7.10 -20.07 -4.83
C TRP A 85 -6.38 -20.57 -3.58
N ASP A 86 -7.01 -20.51 -2.41
CA ASP A 86 -6.40 -20.94 -1.13
C ASP A 86 -6.52 -22.46 -0.88
N SER A 87 -7.43 -23.14 -1.58
CA SER A 87 -7.60 -24.59 -1.46
C SER A 87 -6.34 -25.33 -1.92
N LYS A 88 -5.75 -26.15 -1.05
CA LYS A 88 -4.61 -27.03 -1.39
C LYS A 88 -5.00 -28.23 -2.27
N ALA A 89 -6.30 -28.48 -2.43
CA ALA A 89 -6.83 -29.64 -3.16
C ALA A 89 -7.13 -29.34 -4.64
N ILE A 90 -7.09 -28.08 -5.06
CA ILE A 90 -7.36 -27.65 -6.43
C ILE A 90 -6.03 -27.18 -7.03
N ASN A 91 -5.42 -28.02 -7.87
CA ASN A 91 -4.20 -27.71 -8.62
C ASN A 91 -4.48 -27.25 -10.06
N ASP A 92 -5.75 -27.24 -10.48
CA ASP A 92 -6.15 -26.98 -11.86
C ASP A 92 -7.06 -25.75 -11.92
N LEU A 93 -6.62 -24.63 -11.30
CA LEU A 93 -7.42 -23.42 -11.33
C LEU A 93 -7.38 -22.84 -12.75
N THR A 94 -8.51 -22.98 -13.47
CA THR A 94 -8.65 -22.47 -14.84
C THR A 94 -8.84 -20.95 -14.84
N ASP A 95 -7.96 -20.22 -15.52
CA ASP A 95 -8.08 -18.77 -15.70
C ASP A 95 -9.17 -18.40 -16.72
N SER A 96 -9.24 -17.14 -17.15
CA SER A 96 -10.24 -16.68 -18.14
C SER A 96 -9.87 -17.03 -19.59
N TYR A 97 -8.65 -17.50 -19.82
CA TYR A 97 -8.09 -17.90 -21.12
C TYR A 97 -7.94 -19.42 -21.24
N ASN A 98 -8.53 -20.19 -20.31
CA ASN A 98 -8.45 -21.65 -20.22
C ASN A 98 -7.04 -22.20 -19.92
N GLN A 99 -6.16 -21.45 -19.27
CA GLN A 99 -4.90 -21.97 -18.74
C GLN A 99 -5.09 -22.54 -17.34
N GLU A 100 -4.49 -23.69 -17.07
CA GLU A 100 -4.50 -24.35 -15.76
C GLU A 100 -3.28 -23.91 -14.94
N TRP A 101 -3.54 -23.34 -13.76
CA TRP A 101 -2.49 -22.85 -12.87
C TRP A 101 -2.17 -23.87 -11.79
N VAL A 102 -1.05 -24.57 -11.97
CA VAL A 102 -0.48 -25.47 -10.96
C VAL A 102 0.27 -24.68 -9.90
N LYS A 103 0.03 -25.00 -8.63
CA LYS A 103 0.90 -24.52 -7.55
C LYS A 103 2.24 -25.23 -7.69
N PHE A 104 3.33 -24.48 -7.76
CA PHE A 104 4.69 -25.03 -7.68
C PHE A 104 4.91 -25.61 -6.27
N SER A 105 4.44 -26.84 -6.05
CA SER A 105 4.75 -27.65 -4.89
C SER A 105 6.04 -28.39 -5.18
N HIS A 106 7.18 -27.72 -5.00
CA HIS A 106 8.44 -28.44 -4.87
C HIS A 106 8.37 -29.34 -3.62
N TYR A 107 8.60 -30.64 -3.82
CA TYR A 107 8.96 -31.58 -2.76
C TYR A 107 10.15 -31.02 -1.95
N SER A 108 10.12 -31.27 -0.63
CA SER A 108 11.13 -31.04 0.42
C SER A 108 12.41 -30.28 0.07
#